data_AF-A0AAD3E3X8-F1
#
_entry.id   AF-A0AAD3E3X8-F1
#
_cell.length_a   1.000
_cell.length_b   1.000
_cell.length_c   1.000
_cell.angle_alpha   90.00
_cell.angle_beta   90.00
_cell.angle_gamma   90.00
#
_symmetry.space_group_name_H-M   'P 1'
#
loop_
_entity.id
_entity.type
_entity.pdbx_description
1 polymer ?
#
loop_
_entity_poly.entity_id
_entity_poly.type
_entity_poly.pdbx_seq_one_letter_code
_entity_poly.pdbx_strand_id
1 'polypeptide(L)'
;MLVSGPQVRPAASARVTNRSSRCVVRARASAEYETLRGKTVYKASSGEPVELLSLWDASSGSKAVIPFLTHFADLSSWEYAQQLLKLLPTLEASDVRVLVVGLGSVGNAQAFSRALSFPPSRLLACPSPDLYRALGFSPGLAPDLPLSPALKLLPMLAGLGSPGTLQEVLRGYTGDPSAPALFPSPSPFDLLGGPGALRPMELATRRLFNMGGILPAWGDLAPPDPRLLTQQGGTLVFSGTSLLLKHVDSGILRYADPRVVMQAALGAEFR
;
A
#
# COMPACT_ATOMS: atom_id res chain seq x y z
N MET A 1 -56.37 -32.34 76.43
CA MET A 1 -56.15 -33.00 75.12
C MET A 1 -56.01 -31.91 74.06
N LEU A 2 -55.20 -32.15 73.03
CA LEU A 2 -54.72 -31.22 71.97
C LEU A 2 -53.33 -30.64 72.31
N VAL A 3 -52.22 -31.34 72.06
CA VAL A 3 -51.49 -31.53 70.78
C VAL A 3 -50.93 -30.21 70.23
N SER A 4 -49.68 -29.90 70.60
CA SER A 4 -48.86 -28.85 69.99
C SER A 4 -48.21 -29.39 68.71
N GLY A 5 -48.60 -28.84 67.55
CA GLY A 5 -47.97 -29.09 66.25
C GLY A 5 -46.74 -28.20 66.00
N PRO A 6 -45.87 -28.55 65.02
CA PRO A 6 -44.53 -28.00 64.91
C PRO A 6 -44.43 -26.68 64.13
N GLN A 7 -43.41 -25.87 64.49
CA GLN A 7 -42.99 -24.64 63.82
C GLN A 7 -42.58 -24.88 62.36
N VAL A 8 -43.04 -24.01 61.45
CA VAL A 8 -42.55 -23.89 60.08
C VAL A 8 -41.62 -22.67 59.98
N ARG A 9 -40.35 -22.89 59.61
CA ARG A 9 -39.38 -21.86 59.23
C ARG A 9 -39.57 -21.48 57.75
N PRO A 10 -39.38 -20.21 57.35
CA PRO A 10 -39.44 -19.84 55.95
C PRO A 10 -38.20 -20.33 55.18
N ALA A 11 -38.43 -20.80 53.94
CA ALA A 11 -37.38 -21.25 53.03
C ALA A 11 -36.57 -20.07 52.48
N ALA A 12 -35.24 -20.22 52.46
CA ALA A 12 -34.32 -19.25 51.92
C ALA A 12 -34.39 -19.20 50.38
N SER A 13 -34.54 -18.01 49.82
CA SER A 13 -34.53 -17.72 48.39
C SER A 13 -33.11 -17.86 47.81
N ALA A 14 -32.85 -18.92 47.04
CA ALA A 14 -31.63 -19.05 46.25
C ALA A 14 -31.74 -18.20 44.97
N ARG A 15 -31.00 -17.08 44.91
CA ARG A 15 -30.80 -16.31 43.66
C ARG A 15 -29.91 -17.11 42.72
N VAL A 16 -30.50 -17.63 41.65
CA VAL A 16 -29.76 -18.13 40.48
C VAL A 16 -29.16 -16.92 39.76
N THR A 17 -27.85 -16.73 39.91
CA THR A 17 -27.10 -15.74 39.12
C THR A 17 -26.74 -16.38 37.78
N ASN A 18 -27.50 -16.01 36.75
CA ASN A 18 -27.21 -16.42 35.38
C ASN A 18 -25.97 -15.67 34.86
N ARG A 19 -24.78 -16.25 35.03
CA ARG A 19 -23.56 -15.76 34.38
C ARG A 19 -23.57 -16.20 32.92
N SER A 20 -24.12 -15.35 32.06
CA SER A 20 -23.93 -15.45 30.61
C SER A 20 -22.45 -15.19 30.28
N SER A 21 -21.70 -16.25 30.04
CA SER A 21 -20.34 -16.19 29.49
C SER A 21 -20.42 -15.60 28.08
N ARG A 22 -20.05 -14.32 27.93
CA ARG A 22 -19.80 -13.75 26.59
C ARG A 22 -18.58 -14.48 26.01
N CYS A 23 -18.82 -15.38 25.06
CA CYS A 23 -17.78 -15.92 24.20
C CYS A 23 -17.23 -14.77 23.36
N VAL A 24 -16.07 -14.25 23.76
CA VAL A 24 -15.33 -13.28 22.94
C VAL A 24 -14.73 -14.09 21.80
N VAL A 25 -15.43 -14.12 20.66
CA VAL A 25 -14.88 -14.65 19.42
C VAL A 25 -13.72 -13.73 19.04
N ARG A 26 -12.48 -14.18 19.27
CA ARG A 26 -11.30 -13.49 18.74
C ARG A 26 -11.43 -13.48 17.22
N ALA A 27 -11.53 -12.30 16.63
CA ALA A 27 -11.50 -12.15 15.18
C ALA A 27 -10.22 -12.80 14.65
N ARG A 28 -10.37 -13.76 13.73
CA ARG A 28 -9.24 -14.44 13.09
C ARG A 28 -8.53 -13.44 12.19
N ALA A 29 -7.21 -13.43 12.22
CA ALA A 29 -6.42 -12.62 11.29
C ALA A 29 -6.71 -13.00 9.84
N SER A 30 -6.64 -12.00 8.95
CA SER A 30 -6.73 -12.19 7.50
C SER A 30 -5.57 -13.04 6.97
N ALA A 31 -5.76 -13.68 5.81
CA ALA A 31 -4.72 -14.49 5.18
C ALA A 31 -3.47 -13.67 4.83
N GLU A 32 -3.67 -12.43 4.37
CA GLU A 32 -2.60 -11.47 4.09
C GLU A 32 -1.83 -11.12 5.35
N TYR A 33 -2.51 -10.84 6.47
CA TYR A 33 -1.83 -10.58 7.74
C TYR A 33 -0.95 -11.77 8.16
N GLU A 34 -1.47 -13.00 8.04
CA GLU A 34 -0.69 -14.20 8.33
C GLU A 34 0.50 -14.39 7.37
N THR A 35 0.36 -13.98 6.10
CA THR A 35 1.46 -14.01 5.12
C THR A 35 2.59 -13.06 5.48
N LEU A 36 2.29 -11.93 6.14
CA LEU A 36 3.29 -10.97 6.62
C LEU A 36 4.03 -11.44 7.88
N ARG A 37 3.50 -12.44 8.59
CA ARG A 37 4.08 -12.92 9.86
C ARG A 37 5.49 -13.46 9.67
N GLY A 38 6.43 -13.01 10.50
CA GLY A 38 7.83 -13.43 10.44
C GLY A 38 8.57 -12.96 9.19
N LYS A 39 8.00 -12.04 8.39
CA LYS A 39 8.66 -11.52 7.18
C LYS A 39 9.58 -10.36 7.54
N THR A 40 10.86 -10.52 7.21
CA THR A 40 11.89 -9.51 7.43
C THR A 40 12.00 -8.55 6.26
N VAL A 41 12.05 -7.26 6.56
CA VAL A 41 12.35 -6.15 5.66
C VAL A 41 13.43 -5.26 6.29
N TYR A 42 13.98 -4.29 5.56
CA TYR A 42 15.11 -3.49 6.04
C TYR A 42 14.74 -2.01 6.09
N LYS A 43 14.95 -1.35 7.23
CA LYS A 43 14.62 0.08 7.38
C LYS A 43 15.53 0.93 6.49
N ALA A 44 14.96 1.81 5.67
CA ALA A 44 15.77 2.74 4.88
C ALA A 44 16.58 3.72 5.77
N SER A 45 16.05 4.04 6.96
CA SER A 45 16.68 4.99 7.90
C SER A 45 17.95 4.48 8.57
N SER A 46 18.05 3.17 8.86
CA SER A 46 19.18 2.60 9.62
C SER A 46 19.85 1.42 8.93
N GLY A 47 19.21 0.81 7.93
CA GLY A 47 19.65 -0.45 7.31
C GLY A 47 19.36 -1.69 8.15
N GLU A 48 18.79 -1.54 9.34
CA GLU A 48 18.52 -2.66 10.24
C GLU A 48 17.40 -3.57 9.69
N PRO A 49 17.55 -4.90 9.81
CA PRO A 49 16.46 -5.82 9.56
C PRO A 49 15.38 -5.66 10.63
N VAL A 50 14.12 -5.78 10.21
CA VAL A 50 12.96 -5.69 11.10
C VAL A 50 11.85 -6.61 10.59
N GLU A 51 11.15 -7.26 11.51
CA GLU A 51 9.92 -7.97 11.15
C GLU A 51 8.84 -6.94 10.79
N LEU A 52 8.23 -7.05 9.61
CA LEU A 52 7.29 -6.06 9.10
C LEU A 52 6.13 -5.79 10.08
N LEU A 53 5.55 -6.85 10.65
CA LEU A 53 4.44 -6.72 11.61
C LEU A 53 4.84 -6.10 12.95
N SER A 54 6.13 -6.03 13.29
CA SER A 54 6.59 -5.36 14.51
C SER A 54 6.52 -3.82 14.42
N LEU A 55 6.36 -3.27 13.22
CA LEU A 55 6.31 -1.82 12.96
C LEU A 55 4.94 -1.18 13.18
N TRP A 56 3.97 -1.99 13.61
CA TRP A 56 2.59 -1.59 13.83
C TRP A 56 1.95 -2.47 14.90
N ASP A 57 1.29 -1.85 15.88
CA ASP A 57 0.48 -2.59 16.84
C ASP A 57 -0.88 -2.94 16.23
N ALA A 58 -1.10 -4.21 15.89
CA ALA A 58 -2.34 -4.70 15.27
C ALA A 58 -3.52 -4.85 16.25
N SER A 59 -3.61 -3.97 17.24
CA SER A 59 -4.73 -3.86 18.17
C SER A 59 -6.02 -3.41 17.48
N SER A 60 -7.16 -3.68 18.12
CA SER A 60 -8.47 -3.30 17.57
C SER A 60 -8.58 -1.78 17.47
N GLY A 61 -8.88 -1.27 16.26
CA GLY A 61 -8.98 0.16 15.99
C GLY A 61 -7.73 0.77 15.38
N SER A 62 -6.55 0.14 15.52
CA SER A 62 -5.35 0.60 14.81
C SER A 62 -5.49 0.32 13.32
N LYS A 63 -4.90 1.19 12.49
CA LYS A 63 -4.97 1.06 11.03
C LYS A 63 -3.58 1.19 10.42
N ALA A 64 -3.34 0.41 9.37
CA ALA A 64 -2.09 0.45 8.64
C ALA A 64 -2.32 0.44 7.13
N VAL A 65 -1.59 1.29 6.41
CA VAL A 65 -1.51 1.30 4.95
C VAL A 65 -0.10 0.84 4.58
N ILE A 66 -0.02 -0.26 3.84
CA ILE A 66 1.24 -0.89 3.45
C ILE A 66 1.31 -0.98 1.92
N PRO A 67 1.81 0.08 1.24
CA PRO A 67 2.15 0.03 -0.17
C PRO A 67 3.38 -0.85 -0.40
N PHE A 68 3.29 -1.72 -1.41
CA PHE A 68 4.39 -2.53 -1.92
C PHE A 68 4.74 -2.00 -3.31
N LEU A 69 5.84 -1.25 -3.42
CA LEU A 69 6.34 -0.66 -4.65
C LEU A 69 7.05 -1.72 -5.50
N THR A 70 6.77 -1.73 -6.81
CA THR A 70 7.46 -2.57 -7.81
C THR A 70 8.99 -2.53 -7.63
N HIS A 71 9.58 -1.34 -7.61
CA HIS A 71 10.94 -1.07 -7.10
C HIS A 71 11.17 0.45 -7.07
N PHE A 72 12.31 0.88 -6.54
CA PHE A 72 12.60 2.31 -6.34
C PHE A 72 12.94 3.09 -7.64
N ALA A 73 13.33 2.43 -8.72
CA ALA A 73 13.47 3.07 -10.05
C ALA A 73 12.21 3.02 -10.95
N ASP A 74 11.07 2.51 -10.46
CA ASP A 74 9.88 2.34 -11.32
C ASP A 74 9.06 3.64 -11.39
N LEU A 75 8.54 3.96 -12.59
CA LEU A 75 7.76 5.17 -12.81
C LEU A 75 6.46 5.16 -12.00
N SER A 76 5.79 4.00 -11.91
CA SER A 76 4.58 3.81 -11.11
C SER A 76 4.86 4.03 -9.63
N SER A 77 5.97 3.48 -9.11
CA SER A 77 6.42 3.73 -7.74
C SER A 77 6.66 5.21 -7.44
N TRP A 78 7.27 5.95 -8.36
CA TRP A 78 7.53 7.39 -8.19
C TRP A 78 6.24 8.20 -8.17
N GLU A 79 5.33 7.96 -9.12
CA GLU A 79 4.02 8.62 -9.14
C GLU A 79 3.23 8.30 -7.86
N TYR A 80 3.20 7.04 -7.44
CA TYR A 80 2.44 6.64 -6.28
C TYR A 80 3.02 7.21 -4.99
N ALA A 81 4.33 7.19 -4.81
CA ALA A 81 4.99 7.79 -3.64
C ALA A 81 4.75 9.30 -3.54
N GLN A 82 4.76 10.02 -4.66
CA GLN A 82 4.44 11.45 -4.68
C GLN A 82 2.99 11.73 -4.28
N GLN A 83 2.06 10.84 -4.64
CA GLN A 83 0.67 10.94 -4.19
C GLN A 83 0.56 10.62 -2.70
N LEU A 84 1.22 9.55 -2.23
CA LEU A 84 1.28 9.19 -0.80
C LEU A 84 1.85 10.32 0.05
N LEU A 85 2.91 11.02 -0.40
CA LEU A 85 3.48 12.17 0.30
C LEU A 85 2.44 13.26 0.61
N LYS A 86 1.52 13.51 -0.32
CA LYS A 86 0.43 14.48 -0.12
C LYS A 86 -0.59 14.01 0.92
N LEU A 87 -0.75 12.69 1.07
CA LEU A 87 -1.72 12.06 1.96
C LEU A 87 -1.18 11.76 3.35
N LEU A 88 0.15 11.68 3.50
CA LEU A 88 0.80 11.38 4.78
C LEU A 88 0.28 12.24 5.94
N PRO A 89 0.17 13.58 5.82
CA PRO A 89 -0.32 14.40 6.93
C PRO A 89 -1.72 14.03 7.40
N THR A 90 -2.63 13.73 6.47
CA THR A 90 -4.00 13.32 6.80
C THR A 90 -4.04 11.94 7.45
N LEU A 91 -3.29 10.98 6.90
CA LEU A 91 -3.20 9.63 7.46
C LEU A 91 -2.59 9.66 8.87
N GLU A 92 -1.56 10.47 9.09
CA GLU A 92 -0.91 10.63 10.39
C GLU A 92 -1.82 11.29 11.42
N ALA A 93 -2.57 12.33 11.04
CA ALA A 93 -3.53 12.99 11.91
C ALA A 93 -4.67 12.04 12.37
N SER A 94 -4.96 11.00 11.58
CA SER A 94 -5.94 9.96 11.89
C SER A 94 -5.32 8.69 12.50
N ASP A 95 -4.08 8.77 13.00
CA ASP A 95 -3.34 7.65 13.61
C ASP A 95 -3.21 6.40 12.70
N VAL A 96 -3.17 6.62 11.39
CA VAL A 96 -2.94 5.55 10.40
C VAL A 96 -1.44 5.36 10.19
N ARG A 97 -0.95 4.15 10.45
CA ARG A 97 0.43 3.77 10.21
C ARG A 97 0.69 3.55 8.72
N VAL A 98 1.50 4.40 8.10
CA VAL A 98 1.98 4.17 6.72
C VAL A 98 3.36 3.53 6.73
N LEU A 99 3.52 2.40 6.04
CA LEU A 99 4.77 1.65 5.85
C LEU A 99 4.93 1.30 4.38
N VAL A 100 5.89 1.90 3.69
CA VAL A 100 6.12 1.69 2.25
C VAL A 100 7.26 0.69 2.06
N VAL A 101 6.94 -0.47 1.51
CA VAL A 101 7.91 -1.52 1.17
C VAL A 101 8.24 -1.41 -0.31
N GLY A 102 9.51 -1.47 -0.71
CA GLY A 102 9.90 -1.50 -2.13
C GLY A 102 10.95 -2.55 -2.42
N LEU A 103 10.88 -3.20 -3.59
CA LEU A 103 11.90 -4.16 -3.98
C LEU A 103 13.24 -3.47 -4.25
N GLY A 104 14.30 -4.05 -3.68
CA GLY A 104 15.66 -3.56 -3.80
C GLY A 104 16.40 -3.54 -2.46
N SER A 105 17.51 -2.83 -2.46
CA SER A 105 18.40 -2.67 -1.31
C SER A 105 18.05 -1.43 -0.48
N VAL A 106 18.62 -1.36 0.73
CA VAL A 106 18.56 -0.17 1.59
C VAL A 106 19.12 1.06 0.86
N GLY A 107 20.21 0.90 0.10
CA GLY A 107 20.79 1.98 -0.70
C GLY A 107 19.82 2.53 -1.74
N ASN A 108 19.06 1.65 -2.40
CA ASN A 108 18.02 2.06 -3.35
C ASN A 108 16.90 2.85 -2.65
N ALA A 109 16.44 2.37 -1.50
CA ALA A 109 15.41 3.06 -0.71
C ALA A 109 15.88 4.44 -0.21
N GLN A 110 17.16 4.58 0.16
CA GLN A 110 17.76 5.83 0.56
C GLN A 110 17.93 6.80 -0.61
N ALA A 111 18.33 6.31 -1.79
CA ALA A 111 18.39 7.13 -3.01
C ALA A 111 17.00 7.65 -3.39
N PHE A 112 15.98 6.81 -3.32
CA PHE A 112 14.58 7.18 -3.52
C PHE A 112 14.09 8.23 -2.51
N SER A 113 14.40 8.02 -1.23
CA SER A 113 14.09 8.96 -0.15
C SER A 113 14.68 10.34 -0.44
N ARG A 114 15.95 10.42 -0.84
CA ARG A 114 16.59 11.69 -1.23
C ARG A 114 15.94 12.32 -2.46
N ALA A 115 15.69 11.53 -3.50
CA ALA A 115 15.16 12.03 -4.77
C ALA A 115 13.74 12.63 -4.64
N LEU A 116 12.89 12.02 -3.82
CA LEU A 116 11.50 12.47 -3.63
C LEU A 116 11.26 13.23 -2.33
N SER A 117 12.29 13.41 -1.49
CA SER A 117 12.15 13.86 -0.11
C SER A 117 11.13 13.01 0.68
N PHE A 118 11.07 11.71 0.38
CA PHE A 118 10.16 10.78 1.04
C PHE A 118 10.73 10.37 2.41
N PRO A 119 9.96 10.42 3.52
CA PRO A 119 10.50 10.15 4.85
C PRO A 119 11.13 8.75 4.97
N PRO A 120 12.44 8.64 5.30
CA PRO A 120 13.11 7.34 5.36
C PRO A 120 12.58 6.44 6.49
N SER A 121 11.97 7.02 7.53
CA SER A 121 11.29 6.29 8.61
C SER A 121 10.05 5.52 8.14
N ARG A 122 9.52 5.86 6.96
CA ARG A 122 8.35 5.21 6.34
C ARG A 122 8.75 4.20 5.27
N LEU A 123 10.03 4.11 4.89
CA LEU A 123 10.52 3.29 3.78
C LEU A 123 11.24 2.04 4.26
N LEU A 124 10.91 0.93 3.60
CA LEU A 124 11.42 -0.40 3.88
C LEU A 124 11.91 -1.03 2.57
N ALA A 125 13.16 -1.51 2.56
CA ALA A 125 13.71 -2.26 1.44
C ALA A 125 13.39 -3.75 1.58
N CYS A 126 13.02 -4.38 0.47
CA CYS A 126 12.75 -5.80 0.37
C CYS A 126 13.63 -6.42 -0.73
N PRO A 127 14.72 -7.12 -0.38
CA PRO A 127 15.67 -7.62 -1.38
C PRO A 127 15.21 -8.89 -2.10
N SER A 128 14.07 -9.47 -1.73
CA SER A 128 13.54 -10.74 -2.30
C SER A 128 12.10 -10.57 -2.80
N PRO A 129 11.71 -11.21 -3.92
CA PRO A 129 10.35 -11.18 -4.42
C PRO A 129 9.42 -12.15 -3.68
N ASP A 130 9.93 -12.98 -2.77
CA ASP A 130 9.16 -14.06 -2.13
C ASP A 130 7.94 -13.53 -1.36
N LEU A 131 8.09 -12.38 -0.71
CA LEU A 131 6.98 -11.73 -0.03
C LEU A 131 5.90 -11.27 -1.02
N TYR A 132 6.31 -10.68 -2.14
CA TYR A 132 5.40 -10.20 -3.18
C TYR A 132 4.63 -11.36 -3.82
N ARG A 133 5.33 -12.47 -4.10
CA ARG A 133 4.74 -13.71 -4.62
C ARG A 133 3.79 -14.35 -3.63
N ALA A 134 4.16 -14.43 -2.35
CA ALA A 134 3.31 -14.99 -1.30
C ALA A 134 2.03 -14.18 -1.09
N LEU A 135 2.08 -12.85 -1.30
CA LEU A 135 0.91 -11.97 -1.27
C LEU A 135 0.06 -12.05 -2.55
N GLY A 136 0.54 -12.74 -3.59
CA GLY A 136 -0.15 -12.90 -4.87
C GLY A 136 -0.04 -11.68 -5.78
N PHE A 137 1.00 -10.85 -5.65
CA PHE A 137 1.24 -9.74 -6.57
C PHE A 137 1.76 -10.23 -7.93
N SER A 138 1.46 -9.48 -8.98
CA SER A 138 1.76 -9.89 -10.35
C SER A 138 3.27 -10.06 -10.56
N PRO A 139 3.74 -11.24 -11.01
CA PRO A 139 5.17 -11.51 -11.17
C PRO A 139 5.78 -10.82 -12.40
N GLY A 140 4.99 -10.07 -13.16
CA GLY A 140 5.39 -9.45 -14.42
C GLY A 140 5.40 -10.44 -15.59
N LEU A 141 5.98 -10.00 -16.70
CA LEU A 141 6.07 -10.80 -17.92
C LEU A 141 7.21 -11.83 -17.84
N ALA A 142 6.87 -13.10 -18.06
CA ALA A 142 7.82 -14.21 -18.16
C ALA A 142 8.87 -14.24 -17.02
N PRO A 143 8.43 -14.30 -15.74
CA PRO A 143 9.31 -14.18 -14.58
C PRO A 143 10.44 -15.21 -14.56
N ASP A 144 10.14 -16.45 -14.98
CA ASP A 144 11.06 -17.58 -14.89
C ASP A 144 11.95 -17.77 -16.14
N LEU A 145 11.71 -17.01 -17.20
CA LEU A 145 12.56 -17.10 -18.40
C LEU A 145 13.88 -16.35 -18.18
N PRO A 146 15.03 -16.89 -18.61
CA PRO A 146 16.34 -16.25 -18.51
C PRO A 146 16.54 -15.17 -19.59
N LEU A 147 15.56 -14.29 -19.76
CA LEU A 147 15.62 -13.14 -20.66
C LEU A 147 16.20 -11.93 -19.94
N SER A 148 16.84 -11.03 -20.70
CA SER A 148 17.30 -9.76 -20.14
C SER A 148 16.09 -8.95 -19.63
N PRO A 149 16.26 -8.13 -18.57
CA PRO A 149 15.16 -7.34 -18.04
C PRO A 149 14.53 -6.41 -19.07
N ALA A 150 15.34 -5.82 -19.95
CA ALA A 150 14.84 -4.98 -21.03
C ALA A 150 13.89 -5.73 -21.97
N LEU A 151 14.19 -7.01 -22.28
CA LEU A 151 13.32 -7.84 -23.12
C LEU A 151 12.00 -8.23 -22.42
N LYS A 152 11.92 -8.11 -21.09
CA LYS A 152 10.67 -8.30 -20.34
C LYS A 152 9.93 -6.99 -20.13
N LEU A 153 10.65 -5.91 -19.81
CA LEU A 153 10.10 -4.60 -19.50
C LEU A 153 9.57 -3.89 -20.75
N LEU A 154 10.28 -3.92 -21.88
CA LEU A 154 9.84 -3.23 -23.11
C LEU A 154 8.49 -3.74 -23.62
N PRO A 155 8.22 -5.06 -23.68
CA PRO A 155 6.88 -5.54 -24.02
C PRO A 155 5.82 -5.15 -22.99
N MET A 156 6.14 -5.11 -21.69
CA MET A 156 5.21 -4.63 -20.66
C MET A 156 4.85 -3.15 -20.84
N LEU A 157 5.83 -2.32 -21.21
CA LEU A 157 5.58 -0.91 -21.58
C LEU A 157 4.69 -0.80 -22.82
N ALA A 158 4.76 -1.78 -23.73
CA ALA A 158 3.85 -1.95 -24.86
C ALA A 158 2.52 -2.66 -24.49
N GLY A 159 2.28 -2.95 -23.21
CA GLY A 159 1.04 -3.56 -22.69
C GLY A 159 1.04 -5.09 -22.58
N LEU A 160 2.04 -5.81 -23.08
CA LEU A 160 2.12 -7.27 -23.00
C LEU A 160 2.50 -7.73 -21.58
N GLY A 161 1.65 -8.55 -20.95
CA GLY A 161 1.84 -8.93 -19.54
C GLY A 161 1.59 -7.77 -18.57
N SER A 162 1.01 -6.67 -19.05
CA SER A 162 0.71 -5.46 -18.28
C SER A 162 -0.62 -4.82 -18.71
N PRO A 163 -1.77 -5.49 -18.48
CA PRO A 163 -3.07 -4.98 -18.89
C PRO A 163 -3.37 -3.59 -18.30
N GLY A 164 -3.82 -2.66 -19.15
CA GLY A 164 -4.14 -1.28 -18.76
C GLY A 164 -3.03 -0.26 -19.01
N THR A 165 -1.79 -0.70 -19.27
CA THR A 165 -0.64 0.21 -19.38
C THR A 165 -0.77 1.18 -20.55
N LEU A 166 -1.12 0.70 -21.75
CA LEU A 166 -1.29 1.60 -22.92
C LEU A 166 -2.45 2.58 -22.71
N GLN A 167 -3.52 2.16 -22.03
CA GLN A 167 -4.62 3.06 -21.68
C GLN A 167 -4.16 4.18 -20.75
N GLU A 168 -3.34 3.88 -19.73
CA GLU A 168 -2.77 4.91 -18.84
C GLU A 168 -1.76 5.81 -19.54
N VAL A 169 -1.01 5.30 -20.50
CA VAL A 169 -0.11 6.11 -21.34
C VAL A 169 -0.96 7.09 -22.15
N LEU A 170 -1.97 6.61 -22.88
CA LEU A 170 -2.87 7.45 -23.68
C LEU A 170 -3.59 8.50 -22.83
N ARG A 171 -4.11 8.11 -21.66
CA ARG A 171 -4.71 9.02 -20.67
C ARG A 171 -3.77 10.17 -20.29
N GLY A 172 -2.47 9.91 -20.25
CA GLY A 172 -1.46 10.93 -20.00
C GLY A 172 -1.39 12.04 -21.06
N TYR A 173 -1.67 11.69 -22.32
CA TYR A 173 -1.68 12.62 -23.45
C TYR A 173 -3.04 13.28 -23.63
N THR A 174 -4.14 12.56 -23.42
CA THR A 174 -5.50 13.06 -23.65
C THR A 174 -6.11 13.81 -22.46
N GLY A 175 -5.58 13.62 -21.24
CA GLY A 175 -6.20 14.12 -20.01
C GLY A 175 -7.32 13.22 -19.50
N ASP A 176 -7.92 13.62 -18.38
CA ASP A 176 -9.00 12.90 -17.69
C ASP A 176 -9.90 13.89 -16.91
N PRO A 177 -11.13 14.14 -17.37
CA PRO A 177 -12.08 15.05 -16.70
C PRO A 177 -12.47 14.62 -15.27
N SER A 178 -12.30 13.35 -14.91
CA SER A 178 -12.65 12.79 -13.61
C SER A 178 -11.51 12.83 -12.58
N ALA A 179 -10.31 13.20 -13.04
CA ALA A 179 -9.12 13.34 -12.21
C ALA A 179 -8.78 14.81 -11.97
N PRO A 180 -8.22 15.17 -10.81
CA PRO A 180 -7.82 16.54 -10.55
C PRO A 180 -6.61 16.95 -11.41
N ALA A 181 -6.50 18.25 -11.67
CA ALA A 181 -5.30 18.85 -12.26
C ALA A 181 -4.05 18.56 -11.40
N LEU A 182 -2.89 18.39 -12.04
CA LEU A 182 -1.62 18.09 -11.38
C LEU A 182 -0.76 19.34 -11.14
N PHE A 183 -0.81 20.30 -12.07
CA PHE A 183 -0.11 21.58 -11.99
C PHE A 183 -1.10 22.68 -11.62
N PRO A 184 -0.80 23.48 -10.58
CA PRO A 184 -1.66 24.60 -10.21
C PRO A 184 -1.70 25.61 -11.36
N SER A 185 -2.86 26.22 -11.59
CA SER A 185 -2.99 27.35 -12.50
C SER A 185 -2.41 28.63 -11.85
N PRO A 186 -1.84 29.56 -12.63
CA PRO A 186 -1.73 29.52 -14.09
C PRO A 186 -0.62 28.57 -14.57
N SER A 187 -0.90 27.83 -15.65
CA SER A 187 0.06 26.92 -16.29
C SER A 187 -0.18 26.87 -17.81
N PRO A 188 0.82 26.47 -18.62
CA PRO A 188 0.63 26.30 -20.07
C PRO A 188 -0.52 25.34 -20.45
N PHE A 189 -0.87 24.41 -19.56
CA PHE A 189 -1.95 23.44 -19.78
C PHE A 189 -3.35 24.07 -19.76
N ASP A 190 -3.53 25.27 -19.20
CA ASP A 190 -4.81 25.99 -19.20
C ASP A 190 -5.32 26.30 -20.63
N LEU A 191 -4.44 26.25 -21.64
CA LEU A 191 -4.80 26.37 -23.05
C LEU A 191 -5.44 25.11 -23.63
N LEU A 192 -5.21 23.95 -23.00
CA LEU A 192 -5.65 22.63 -23.48
C LEU A 192 -6.86 22.09 -22.73
N GLY A 193 -7.27 22.74 -21.64
CA GLY A 193 -8.45 22.35 -20.87
C GLY A 193 -8.70 23.29 -19.69
N GLY A 194 -9.92 23.20 -19.12
CA GLY A 194 -10.35 24.04 -18.02
C GLY A 194 -9.64 23.75 -16.69
N PRO A 195 -9.70 24.69 -15.73
CA PRO A 195 -9.11 24.50 -14.41
C PRO A 195 -9.81 23.38 -13.64
N GLY A 196 -9.05 22.66 -12.81
CA GLY A 196 -9.57 21.69 -11.84
C GLY A 196 -9.61 20.23 -12.29
N ALA A 197 -9.57 19.95 -13.60
CA ALA A 197 -9.48 18.59 -14.13
C ALA A 197 -8.09 18.31 -14.73
N LEU A 198 -7.73 17.02 -14.89
CA LEU A 198 -6.48 16.63 -15.55
C LEU A 198 -6.53 16.99 -17.03
N ARG A 199 -5.69 17.94 -17.45
CA ARG A 199 -5.67 18.47 -18.81
C ARG A 199 -4.83 17.60 -19.74
N PRO A 200 -5.03 17.68 -21.07
CA PRO A 200 -4.17 17.02 -22.04
C PRO A 200 -2.69 17.34 -21.80
N MET A 201 -1.82 16.36 -22.08
CA MET A 201 -0.36 16.39 -21.88
C MET A 201 0.12 16.51 -20.43
N GLU A 202 -0.75 16.84 -19.48
CA GLU A 202 -0.35 17.21 -18.13
C GLU A 202 0.32 16.04 -17.37
N LEU A 203 -0.32 14.87 -17.39
CA LEU A 203 0.21 13.67 -16.76
C LEU A 203 1.44 13.12 -17.51
N ALA A 204 1.46 13.21 -18.84
CA ALA A 204 2.65 12.86 -19.63
C ALA A 204 3.86 13.76 -19.28
N THR A 205 3.65 15.06 -19.08
CA THR A 205 4.71 15.98 -18.65
C THR A 205 5.18 15.66 -17.23
N ARG A 206 4.28 15.33 -16.30
CA ARG A 206 4.69 14.88 -14.94
C ARG A 206 5.56 13.63 -15.01
N ARG A 207 5.20 12.66 -15.87
CA ARG A 207 5.98 11.45 -16.11
C ARG A 207 7.35 11.75 -16.70
N LEU A 208 7.43 12.70 -17.63
CA LEU A 208 8.69 13.17 -18.17
C LEU A 208 9.61 13.75 -17.08
N PHE A 209 9.07 14.56 -16.16
CA PHE A 209 9.85 15.06 -15.02
C PHE A 209 10.32 13.93 -14.08
N ASN A 210 9.47 12.93 -13.84
CA ASN A 210 9.89 11.75 -13.07
C ASN A 210 11.03 11.00 -13.77
N MET A 211 10.92 10.77 -15.08
CA MET A 211 12.01 10.14 -15.87
C MET A 211 13.31 10.94 -15.79
N GLY A 212 13.24 12.28 -15.75
CA GLY A 212 14.39 13.15 -15.56
C GLY A 212 15.11 12.93 -14.22
N GLY A 213 14.41 12.46 -13.18
CA GLY A 213 15.01 12.05 -11.92
C GLY A 213 15.46 10.58 -11.89
N ILE A 214 14.68 9.70 -12.53
CA ILE A 214 14.91 8.25 -12.51
C ILE A 214 16.11 7.85 -13.38
N LEU A 215 16.12 8.25 -14.66
CA LEU A 215 17.06 7.71 -15.64
C LEU A 215 18.53 8.06 -15.34
N PRO A 216 18.88 9.30 -14.95
CA PRO A 216 20.26 9.63 -14.59
C PRO A 216 20.75 8.92 -13.32
N ALA A 217 19.83 8.59 -12.41
CA ALA A 217 20.14 7.93 -11.13
C ALA A 217 19.77 6.42 -11.14
N TRP A 218 19.59 5.82 -12.33
CA TRP A 218 19.12 4.44 -12.45
C TRP A 218 20.00 3.44 -11.69
N GLY A 219 21.32 3.60 -11.73
CA GLY A 219 22.26 2.73 -11.01
C GLY A 219 22.06 2.73 -9.49
N ASP A 220 21.63 3.85 -8.92
CA ASP A 220 21.38 3.99 -7.49
C ASP A 220 19.95 3.59 -7.09
N LEU A 221 18.99 3.72 -8.00
CA LEU A 221 17.57 3.49 -7.73
C LEU A 221 17.10 2.09 -8.10
N ALA A 222 17.68 1.47 -9.13
CA ALA A 222 17.24 0.17 -9.61
C ALA A 222 17.72 -0.93 -8.67
N PRO A 223 16.92 -2.00 -8.48
CA PRO A 223 17.35 -3.14 -7.69
C PRO A 223 18.59 -3.77 -8.33
N PRO A 224 19.59 -4.18 -7.52
CA PRO A 224 20.80 -4.83 -8.05
C PRO A 224 20.50 -6.19 -8.68
N ASP A 225 19.44 -6.88 -8.22
CA ASP A 225 18.95 -8.09 -8.86
C ASP A 225 18.00 -7.73 -10.02
N PRO A 226 18.42 -7.93 -11.28
CA PRO A 226 17.63 -7.60 -12.46
C PRO A 226 16.29 -8.35 -12.54
N ARG A 227 16.15 -9.49 -11.85
CA ARG A 227 14.92 -10.29 -11.85
C ARG A 227 13.76 -9.58 -11.16
N LEU A 228 14.05 -8.58 -10.32
CA LEU A 228 13.06 -7.81 -9.58
C LEU A 228 12.39 -6.73 -10.44
N LEU A 229 12.99 -6.34 -11.57
CA LEU A 229 12.55 -5.18 -12.37
C LEU A 229 11.12 -5.29 -12.93
N THR A 230 10.59 -6.50 -13.07
CA THR A 230 9.26 -6.71 -13.66
C THR A 230 8.20 -7.18 -12.66
N GLN A 231 8.62 -7.58 -11.46
CA GLN A 231 7.71 -7.93 -10.38
C GLN A 231 6.89 -6.70 -9.98
N GLN A 232 5.58 -6.76 -10.16
CA GLN A 232 4.70 -5.67 -9.80
C GLN A 232 4.36 -5.69 -8.31
N GLY A 233 3.92 -4.53 -7.82
CA GLY A 233 3.53 -4.30 -6.45
C GLY A 233 2.04 -4.46 -6.16
N GLY A 234 1.61 -3.76 -5.12
CA GLY A 234 0.24 -3.70 -4.66
C GLY A 234 0.10 -2.80 -3.43
N THR A 235 -1.10 -2.75 -2.85
CA THR A 235 -1.34 -1.99 -1.61
C THR A 235 -2.27 -2.76 -0.70
N LEU A 236 -1.89 -2.86 0.56
CA LEU A 236 -2.72 -3.45 1.61
C LEU A 236 -3.16 -2.37 2.60
N VAL A 237 -4.41 -2.43 3.04
CA VAL A 237 -4.92 -1.61 4.15
C VAL A 237 -5.51 -2.52 5.20
N PHE A 238 -5.10 -2.36 6.45
CA PHE A 238 -5.52 -3.17 7.58
C PHE A 238 -6.23 -2.34 8.65
N SER A 239 -7.14 -2.98 9.39
CA SER A 239 -7.59 -2.55 10.71
C SER A 239 -7.40 -3.68 11.71
N GLY A 240 -6.49 -3.48 12.67
CA GLY A 240 -5.91 -4.59 13.43
C GLY A 240 -5.49 -5.72 12.48
N THR A 241 -5.77 -6.97 12.81
CA THR A 241 -5.39 -8.11 11.95
C THR A 241 -6.27 -8.36 10.71
N SER A 242 -7.30 -7.51 10.50
CA SER A 242 -8.27 -7.66 9.40
C SER A 242 -7.88 -6.82 8.19
N LEU A 243 -7.94 -7.42 7.00
CA LEU A 243 -7.69 -6.72 5.74
C LEU A 243 -8.95 -5.95 5.31
N LEU A 244 -8.80 -4.66 5.04
CA LEU A 244 -9.85 -3.77 4.51
C LEU A 244 -9.76 -3.60 2.99
N LEU A 245 -8.54 -3.52 2.46
CA LEU A 245 -8.28 -3.36 1.03
C LEU A 245 -7.05 -4.15 0.64
N LYS A 246 -7.16 -4.89 -0.48
CA LYS A 246 -6.02 -5.41 -1.22
C LYS A 246 -6.15 -4.94 -2.67
N HIS A 247 -5.20 -4.12 -3.08
CA HIS A 247 -4.99 -3.76 -4.48
C HIS A 247 -3.78 -4.55 -5.00
N VAL A 248 -3.92 -5.17 -6.17
CA VAL A 248 -2.83 -5.80 -6.90
C VAL A 248 -2.58 -4.98 -8.14
N ASP A 249 -1.34 -4.54 -8.33
CA ASP A 249 -1.00 -3.73 -9.51
C ASP A 249 -1.15 -4.60 -10.74
N SER A 250 -2.14 -4.28 -11.59
CA SER A 250 -2.43 -5.08 -12.79
C SER A 250 -1.37 -4.91 -13.87
N GLY A 251 -0.52 -3.89 -13.75
CA GLY A 251 0.51 -3.54 -14.71
C GLY A 251 1.19 -2.21 -14.36
N ILE A 252 2.11 -1.80 -15.22
CA ILE A 252 2.82 -0.52 -15.12
C ILE A 252 1.78 0.61 -15.17
N LEU A 253 1.90 1.58 -14.24
CA LEU A 253 0.98 2.71 -14.01
C LEU A 253 -0.39 2.34 -13.42
N ARG A 254 -0.59 1.09 -12.97
CA ARG A 254 -1.87 0.59 -12.44
C ARG A 254 -1.83 0.35 -10.93
N TYR A 255 -1.17 1.24 -10.20
CA TYR A 255 -1.12 1.25 -8.74
C TYR A 255 -2.47 1.67 -8.14
N ALA A 256 -2.63 1.47 -6.82
CA ALA A 256 -3.89 1.74 -6.12
C ALA A 256 -4.32 3.21 -6.24
N ASP A 257 -5.60 3.46 -6.55
CA ASP A 257 -6.15 4.83 -6.52
C ASP A 257 -6.05 5.36 -5.07
N PRO A 258 -5.33 6.48 -4.84
CA PRO A 258 -5.18 7.01 -3.50
C PRO A 258 -6.51 7.34 -2.82
N ARG A 259 -7.56 7.70 -3.56
CA ARG A 259 -8.89 7.95 -2.99
C ARG A 259 -9.49 6.68 -2.39
N VAL A 260 -9.32 5.54 -3.06
CA VAL A 260 -9.77 4.23 -2.56
C VAL A 260 -8.97 3.82 -1.33
N VAL A 261 -7.64 4.05 -1.35
CA VAL A 261 -6.77 3.79 -0.20
C VAL A 261 -7.17 4.65 1.00
N MET A 262 -7.42 5.94 0.79
CA MET A 262 -7.88 6.85 1.84
C MET A 262 -9.26 6.46 2.37
N GLN A 263 -10.20 6.11 1.50
CA GLN A 263 -11.53 5.66 1.90
C GLN A 263 -11.45 4.37 2.74
N ALA A 264 -10.60 3.41 2.36
CA ALA A 264 -10.38 2.19 3.13
C ALA A 264 -9.69 2.48 4.48
N ALA A 265 -8.70 3.38 4.50
CA ALA A 265 -7.93 3.71 5.68
C ALA A 265 -8.72 4.58 6.68
N LEU A 266 -9.59 5.46 6.23
CA LEU A 266 -10.28 6.42 7.11
C LEU A 266 -11.77 6.07 7.29
N GLY A 267 -12.36 5.30 6.38
CA GLY A 267 -13.76 4.89 6.46
C GLY A 267 -14.71 6.10 6.44
N ALA A 268 -15.58 6.21 7.45
CA ALA A 268 -16.53 7.32 7.56
C ALA A 268 -15.86 8.69 7.81
N GLU A 269 -14.59 8.70 8.19
CA GLU A 269 -13.80 9.92 8.47
C GLU A 269 -13.30 10.61 7.18
N PHE A 270 -13.51 10.02 6.00
CA PHE A 270 -13.02 10.51 4.71
C PHE A 270 -14.05 11.31 3.88
N ARG A 271 -15.04 11.94 4.52
CA ARG A 271 -16.04 12.77 3.81
C ARG A 271 -15.65 14.23 3.78
#